data_AF-A0A2U1MIC1-F1
#
_entry.id   AF-A0A2U1MIC1-F1
#
_cell.length_a   1.000
_cell.length_b   1.000
_cell.length_c   1.000
_cell.angle_alpha   90.00
_cell.angle_beta   90.00
_cell.angle_gamma   90.00
#
_symmetry.space_group_name_H-M   'P 1'
#
loop_
_entity.id
_entity.type
_entity.pdbx_description
1 polymer ?
#
loop_
_entity_poly.entity_id
_entity_poly.type
_entity_poly.pdbx_seq_one_letter_code
_entity_poly.pdbx_strand_id
1 'polypeptide(L)'
;MLRIEKDEDFESEVAKGREIDLGTPSTVNEGVGTSSIDQGNTEIDGKKSGESWVQGLTEGEYSDLCDEERLNARVALISVANEGNIIRLVLEDRLDAATAV
;
A
#
# COMPACT_ATOMS: atom_id res chain seq x y z
N MET A 1 44.15 -9.46 -15.13
CA MET A 1 43.44 -8.17 -15.20
C MET A 1 42.04 -8.49 -15.71
N LEU A 2 41.04 -8.53 -14.84
CA LEU A 2 39.64 -8.83 -15.23
C LEU A 2 39.00 -7.55 -15.75
N ARG A 3 38.53 -7.56 -17.01
CA ARG A 3 37.63 -6.52 -17.54
C ARG A 3 36.23 -6.85 -17.03
N ILE A 4 35.66 -5.93 -16.27
CA ILE A 4 34.23 -5.94 -15.93
C ILE A 4 33.54 -5.33 -17.14
N GLU A 5 32.72 -6.12 -17.84
CA GLU A 5 31.79 -5.59 -18.84
C GLU A 5 30.75 -4.75 -18.09
N LYS A 6 30.54 -3.51 -18.53
CA LYS A 6 29.48 -2.65 -18.00
C LYS A 6 28.16 -3.20 -18.51
N ASP A 7 27.33 -3.71 -17.61
CA ASP A 7 25.95 -4.05 -17.94
C ASP A 7 25.19 -2.78 -18.34
N GLU A 8 24.46 -2.87 -19.45
CA GLU A 8 23.70 -1.79 -20.06
C GLU A 8 22.62 -1.27 -19.10
N ASP A 9 22.48 0.05 -19.03
CA ASP A 9 21.49 0.75 -18.21
C ASP A 9 20.07 0.29 -18.61
N PHE A 10 19.41 -0.49 -17.76
CA PHE A 10 17.99 -0.85 -17.94
C PHE A 10 17.15 0.37 -17.58
N GLU A 11 16.87 1.21 -18.59
CA GLU A 11 15.93 2.33 -18.47
C GLU A 11 14.51 1.78 -18.29
N SER A 12 13.95 1.99 -17.09
CA SER A 12 12.56 1.65 -16.75
C SER A 12 11.59 2.51 -17.57
N GLU A 13 10.86 1.90 -18.51
CA GLU A 13 9.77 2.56 -19.23
C GLU A 13 8.61 2.86 -18.27
N VAL A 14 8.52 4.10 -17.79
CA VAL A 14 7.39 4.58 -17.00
C VAL A 14 6.14 4.58 -17.89
N ALA A 15 5.21 3.68 -17.62
CA ALA A 15 3.91 3.66 -18.27
C ALA A 15 3.23 5.02 -18.11
N LYS A 16 2.95 5.69 -19.23
CA LYS A 16 2.33 7.02 -19.27
C LYS A 16 0.90 6.91 -18.71
N GLY A 17 0.68 7.43 -17.51
CA GLY A 17 -0.62 7.47 -16.86
C GLY A 17 -1.65 8.16 -17.75
N ARG A 18 -2.84 7.56 -17.88
CA ARG A 18 -3.96 8.15 -18.61
C ARG A 18 -4.49 9.33 -17.81
N GLU A 19 -4.38 10.53 -18.37
CA GLU A 19 -4.85 11.77 -17.78
C GLU A 19 -6.38 11.70 -17.62
N ILE A 20 -6.86 11.78 -16.38
CA ILE A 20 -8.28 11.87 -16.07
C ILE A 20 -8.67 13.36 -16.14
N ASP A 21 -9.51 13.71 -17.12
CA ASP A 21 -10.09 15.04 -17.26
C ASP A 21 -11.11 15.27 -16.15
N LEU A 22 -10.65 15.82 -15.02
CA LEU A 22 -11.50 16.31 -13.95
C LEU A 22 -12.02 17.67 -14.38
N GLY A 23 -13.21 17.65 -15.01
CA GLY A 23 -13.90 18.82 -15.53
C GLY A 23 -13.86 20.01 -14.57
N THR A 24 -13.52 21.16 -15.14
CA THR A 24 -13.40 22.47 -14.50
C THR A 24 -14.60 22.80 -13.59
N PRO A 25 -14.42 23.12 -12.30
CA PRO A 25 -15.48 23.70 -11.51
C PRO A 25 -15.63 25.18 -11.90
N SER A 26 -16.81 25.54 -12.42
CA SER A 26 -17.19 26.93 -12.66
C SER A 26 -17.10 27.76 -11.38
N THR A 27 -16.61 28.99 -11.56
CA THR A 27 -16.42 30.09 -10.60
C THR A 27 -17.74 30.42 -9.84
N VAL A 28 -17.78 30.86 -8.57
CA VAL A 28 -17.18 32.04 -7.92
C VAL A 28 -17.38 31.97 -6.38
N ASN A 29 -16.36 32.32 -5.58
CA ASN A 29 -16.40 33.38 -4.54
C ASN A 29 -15.21 33.29 -3.57
N GLU A 30 -14.48 34.40 -3.43
CA GLU A 30 -13.43 34.57 -2.42
C GLU A 30 -14.06 34.70 -1.03
N GLY A 31 -13.63 33.83 -0.13
CA GLY A 31 -13.90 33.92 1.29
C GLY A 31 -12.89 33.04 2.02
N VAL A 32 -11.97 33.65 2.75
CA VAL A 32 -11.07 32.97 3.69
C VAL A 32 -11.94 32.28 4.73
N GLY A 33 -12.25 31.02 4.48
CA GLY A 33 -12.80 30.09 5.44
C GLY A 33 -11.74 29.06 5.69
N THR A 34 -11.25 28.96 6.92
CA THR A 34 -10.65 27.73 7.42
C THR A 34 -11.63 26.62 7.05
N SER A 35 -11.35 25.84 6.00
CA SER A 35 -12.07 24.62 5.79
C SER A 35 -11.72 23.78 7.00
N SER A 36 -12.65 23.72 7.96
CA SER A 36 -12.78 22.53 8.76
C SER A 36 -12.67 21.40 7.76
N ILE A 37 -11.59 20.64 7.83
CA ILE A 37 -11.60 19.29 7.31
C ILE A 37 -12.77 18.71 8.07
N ASP A 38 -13.93 18.72 7.42
CA ASP A 38 -15.04 17.88 7.79
C ASP A 38 -14.39 16.51 7.71
N GLN A 39 -13.89 16.04 8.86
CA GLN A 39 -13.79 14.63 9.16
C GLN A 39 -15.24 14.16 9.10
N GLY A 40 -15.80 14.16 7.89
CA GLY A 40 -16.93 13.37 7.52
C GLY A 40 -16.46 12.00 7.93
N ASN A 41 -17.00 11.57 9.06
CA ASN A 41 -16.89 10.25 9.60
C ASN A 41 -17.05 9.36 8.38
N THR A 42 -15.94 8.90 7.83
CA THR A 42 -15.97 8.01 6.69
C THR A 42 -16.41 6.73 7.36
N GLU A 43 -17.72 6.64 7.57
CA GLU A 43 -18.38 5.45 8.04
C GLU A 43 -17.86 4.39 7.11
N ILE A 44 -17.00 3.53 7.66
CA ILE A 44 -16.52 2.38 6.95
C ILE A 44 -17.79 1.58 6.72
N ASP A 45 -18.34 1.73 5.53
CA ASP A 45 -19.52 1.01 5.10
C ASP A 45 -19.15 -0.47 5.14
N GLY A 46 -19.42 -1.13 6.27
CA GLY A 46 -19.16 -2.55 6.49
C GLY A 46 -20.00 -3.46 5.59
N LYS A 47 -20.78 -2.88 4.67
CA LYS A 47 -21.61 -3.61 3.70
C LYS A 47 -20.84 -4.11 2.49
N LYS A 48 -19.62 -3.61 2.24
CA LYS A 48 -18.68 -4.27 1.33
C LYS A 48 -18.09 -5.46 2.08
N SER A 49 -18.80 -6.58 2.02
CA SER A 49 -18.26 -7.89 2.38
C SER A 49 -16.95 -8.03 1.59
N GLY A 50 -15.83 -7.99 2.29
CA GLY A 50 -14.55 -8.35 1.70
C GLY A 50 -14.61 -9.79 1.19
N GLU A 51 -13.57 -10.23 0.51
CA GLU A 51 -13.45 -11.64 0.17
C GLU A 51 -13.52 -12.48 1.46
N SER A 52 -14.24 -13.59 1.43
CA SER A 52 -14.50 -14.46 2.59
C SER A 52 -13.22 -14.91 3.29
N TRP A 53 -12.15 -15.13 2.53
CA TRP A 53 -10.83 -15.46 3.08
C TRP A 53 -10.20 -14.32 3.89
N VAL A 54 -10.45 -13.05 3.53
CA VAL A 54 -9.97 -11.90 4.29
C VAL A 54 -10.69 -11.85 5.63
N GLN A 55 -12.01 -11.98 5.61
CA GLN A 55 -12.82 -11.97 6.81
C GLN A 55 -12.46 -13.14 7.73
N GLY A 56 -12.43 -14.37 7.22
CA GLY A 56 -12.06 -15.55 8.00
C GLY A 56 -10.62 -15.50 8.53
N LEU A 57 -9.70 -14.84 7.81
CA LEU A 57 -8.36 -14.56 8.30
C LEU A 57 -8.37 -13.54 9.46
N THR A 58 -9.15 -12.46 9.36
CA THR A 58 -9.22 -11.41 10.39
C THR A 58 -10.01 -11.81 11.64
N GLU A 59 -11.01 -12.68 11.49
CA GLU A 59 -11.91 -13.13 12.55
C GLU A 59 -11.45 -14.46 13.18
N GLY A 60 -10.43 -15.11 12.60
CA GLY A 60 -9.84 -16.35 13.14
C GLY A 60 -10.54 -17.64 12.71
N GLU A 61 -11.53 -17.55 11.82
CA GLU A 61 -12.30 -18.68 11.26
C GLU A 61 -11.57 -19.38 10.10
N TYR A 62 -10.24 -19.55 10.20
CA TYR A 62 -9.42 -20.11 9.12
C TYR A 62 -9.77 -21.57 8.75
N SER A 63 -10.37 -22.32 9.68
CA SER A 63 -10.75 -23.72 9.46
C SER A 63 -11.95 -23.87 8.54
N ASP A 64 -12.77 -22.82 8.40
CA ASP A 64 -14.00 -22.83 7.61
C ASP A 64 -13.78 -22.36 6.16
N LEU A 65 -12.58 -21.87 5.85
CA LEU A 65 -12.17 -21.48 4.51
C LEU A 65 -11.92 -22.70 3.61
N CYS A 66 -12.30 -22.60 2.34
CA CYS A 66 -11.97 -23.63 1.35
C CYS A 66 -10.45 -23.63 1.04
N ASP A 67 -9.96 -24.68 0.37
CA ASP A 67 -8.52 -24.84 0.12
C ASP A 67 -7.91 -23.67 -0.66
N GLU A 68 -8.65 -23.10 -1.62
CA GLU A 68 -8.22 -21.93 -2.40
C GLU A 68 -8.12 -20.67 -1.52
N GLU A 69 -9.14 -20.41 -0.71
CA GLU A 69 -9.19 -19.29 0.24
C GLU A 69 -8.07 -19.40 1.29
N ARG A 70 -7.81 -20.60 1.80
CA ARG A 70 -6.73 -20.88 2.74
C ARG A 70 -5.36 -20.65 2.13
N LEU A 71 -5.20 -20.94 0.84
CA LEU A 71 -3.97 -20.63 0.11
C LEU A 71 -3.81 -19.12 -0.03
N ASN A 72 -4.87 -18.40 -0.42
CA ASN A 72 -4.81 -16.95 -0.58
C ASN A 72 -4.49 -16.24 0.75
N ALA A 73 -5.16 -16.64 1.83
CA ALA A 73 -4.86 -16.17 3.18
C ALA A 73 -3.41 -16.45 3.59
N ARG A 74 -2.87 -17.62 3.24
CA ARG A 74 -1.47 -17.96 3.52
C ARG A 74 -0.49 -17.10 2.71
N VAL A 75 -0.74 -16.91 1.42
CA VAL A 75 0.08 -16.06 0.56
C VAL A 75 0.07 -14.62 1.09
N ALA A 76 -1.10 -14.10 1.47
CA ALA A 76 -1.23 -12.77 2.07
C ALA A 76 -0.40 -12.63 3.36
N LEU A 77 -0.44 -13.62 4.26
CA LEU A 77 0.36 -13.60 5.49
C LEU A 77 1.87 -13.62 5.23
N ILE A 78 2.32 -14.39 4.23
CA ILE A 78 3.73 -14.44 3.83
C ILE A 78 4.17 -13.07 3.30
N SER A 79 3.38 -12.43 2.45
CA SER A 79 3.66 -11.08 1.98
C SER A 79 3.78 -10.13 3.16
N VAL A 80 2.75 -10.03 4.02
CA VAL A 80 2.75 -9.11 5.18
C VAL A 80 3.99 -9.31 6.06
N ALA A 81 4.42 -10.55 6.29
CA ALA A 81 5.63 -10.84 7.04
C ALA A 81 6.91 -10.33 6.32
N ASN A 82 6.99 -10.47 5.00
CA ASN A 82 8.09 -9.96 4.19
C ASN A 82 8.13 -8.43 4.19
N GLU A 83 7.00 -7.77 3.93
CA GLU A 83 6.92 -6.30 3.98
C GLU A 83 7.25 -5.77 5.38
N GLY A 84 6.73 -6.42 6.44
CA GLY A 84 7.07 -6.09 7.82
C GLY A 84 8.57 -6.24 8.11
N ASN A 85 9.21 -7.29 7.59
CA ASN A 85 10.65 -7.49 7.71
C ASN A 85 11.46 -6.39 6.99
N ILE A 86 11.02 -5.96 5.81
CA ILE A 86 11.66 -4.85 5.08
C ILE A 86 11.56 -3.55 5.89
N ILE A 87 10.38 -3.24 6.44
CA ILE A 87 10.19 -2.05 7.29
C ILE A 87 11.13 -2.10 8.50
N ARG A 88 11.21 -3.25 9.19
CA ARG A 88 12.11 -3.44 10.32
C ARG A 88 13.57 -3.17 9.93
N LEU A 89 14.04 -3.75 8.84
CA LEU A 89 15.42 -3.58 8.36
C LEU A 89 15.74 -2.11 8.04
N VAL A 90 14.85 -1.41 7.34
CA VAL A 90 15.01 0.02 7.04
C VAL A 90 15.07 0.87 8.32
N LEU A 91 14.29 0.52 9.34
CA LEU A 91 14.33 1.24 10.62
C LEU A 91 15.61 0.97 11.40
N GLU A 92 16.13 -0.26 11.35
CA GLU A 92 17.42 -0.64 11.94
C GLU A 92 18.56 0.14 11.27
N ASP A 93 18.64 0.17 9.94
CA ASP A 93 19.64 0.94 9.19
C ASP A 93 19.61 2.44 9.55
N ARG A 94 18.40 3.01 9.69
CA ARG A 94 18.22 4.42 10.07
C ARG A 94 18.65 4.69 11.51
N LEU A 95 18.42 3.75 12.42
CA LEU A 95 18.86 3.86 13.81
C LEU A 95 20.39 3.83 13.90
N ASP A 96 21.02 2.92 13.16
CA ASP A 96 22.48 2.80 13.11
C ASP A 96 23.10 4.07 12.53
N ALA A 97 22.54 4.61 11.44
CA ALA A 97 22.99 5.87 10.85
C ALA A 97 22.84 7.07 11.80
N ALA A 98 21.77 7.11 12.61
CA ALA A 98 21.56 8.17 13.59
C ALA A 98 22.46 8.04 14.84
N THR A 99 22.90 6.82 15.15
CA THR A 99 23.67 6.50 16.37
C THR A 99 25.18 6.43 16.11
N ALA A 100 25.61 6.36 14.85
CA ALA A 100 27.00 6.47 14.44
C ALA A 100 27.53 7.90 14.71
N VAL A 101 28.02 8.12 15.94
CA VAL A 101 28.71 9.33 16.43
C VAL A 101 30.21 9.10 16.45
#